data_AF-A0AAU9L9A9-F1
#
_entry.id   AF-A0AAU9L9A9-F1
#
_cell.length_a   1.000
_cell.length_b   1.000
_cell.length_c   1.000
_cell.angle_alpha   90.00
_cell.angle_beta   90.00
_cell.angle_gamma   90.00
#
_symmetry.space_group_name_H-M   'P 1'
#
loop_
_entity.id
_entity.type
_entity.pdbx_description
1 polymer ?
#
loop_
_entity_poly.entity_id
_entity_poly.type
_entity_poly.pdbx_seq_one_letter_code
_entity_poly.pdbx_strand_id
1 'polypeptide(L)'
;MLDHVAALLKIPGARIAFGAEELENHSIPKIYGAVKPTAIFVPLEEFVKTENFELVTTEIFGPFQILTEYNDNELPQVLGALERMNAHLTAAVVSNDQNFVSEVLSATVNGTTYSGIRARTTGAPQNHWFGPAGDPCAGGIGTPEAIKLVWSCHREIIHDVGPVPANWSIPEAT
;
A
#
# COMPACT_ATOMS: atom_id res chain seq x y z
N MET A 1 -4.01 -3.29 21.09
CA MET A 1 -5.14 -2.91 20.21
C MET A 1 -6.19 -2.09 20.94
N LEU A 2 -6.75 -2.54 22.07
CA LEU A 2 -7.72 -1.74 22.84
C LEU A 2 -7.12 -0.43 23.37
N ASP A 3 -5.84 -0.41 23.75
CA ASP A 3 -5.15 0.84 24.12
C ASP A 3 -5.08 1.82 22.93
N HIS A 4 -4.92 1.30 21.72
CA HIS A 4 -4.91 2.11 20.50
C HIS A 4 -6.30 2.70 20.22
N VAL A 5 -7.36 1.91 20.41
CA VAL A 5 -8.75 2.42 20.40
C VAL A 5 -8.91 3.54 21.42
N ALA A 6 -8.48 3.35 22.66
CA ALA A 6 -8.60 4.36 23.72
C ALA A 6 -7.82 5.65 23.40
N ALA A 7 -6.69 5.55 22.69
CA ALA A 7 -5.95 6.71 22.20
C ALA A 7 -6.71 7.44 21.09
N LEU A 8 -7.24 6.71 20.10
CA LEU A 8 -8.03 7.28 18.99
C LEU A 8 -9.30 7.98 19.47
N LEU A 9 -9.98 7.43 20.47
CA LEU A 9 -11.21 8.02 21.04
C LEU A 9 -10.98 9.34 21.78
N LYS A 10 -9.73 9.77 21.96
CA LYS A 10 -9.39 11.13 22.46
C LYS A 10 -9.40 12.18 21.35
N ILE A 11 -9.37 11.77 20.08
CA ILE A 11 -9.45 12.67 18.94
C ILE A 11 -10.89 13.23 18.86
N PRO A 12 -11.07 14.56 18.70
CA PRO A 12 -12.40 15.15 18.56
C PRO A 12 -13.24 14.48 17.48
N GLY A 13 -14.50 14.17 17.79
CA GLY A 13 -15.43 13.52 16.85
C GLY A 13 -15.13 12.04 16.55
N ALA A 14 -14.02 11.47 17.05
CA ALA A 14 -13.76 10.05 16.90
C ALA A 14 -14.74 9.21 17.72
N ARG A 15 -15.16 8.07 17.16
CA ARG A 15 -16.16 7.20 17.78
C ARG A 15 -16.03 5.76 17.33
N ILE A 16 -16.45 4.84 18.19
CA ILE A 16 -16.58 3.42 17.82
C ILE A 16 -17.72 3.30 16.80
N ALA A 17 -17.42 2.76 15.61
CA ALA A 17 -18.46 2.39 14.64
C ALA A 17 -19.02 1.00 14.98
N PHE A 18 -18.16 0.06 15.34
CA PHE A 18 -18.50 -1.25 15.91
C PHE A 18 -17.27 -1.91 16.54
N GLY A 19 -17.49 -2.94 17.36
CA GLY A 19 -16.42 -3.72 17.99
C GLY A 19 -15.82 -3.05 19.22
N ALA A 20 -14.49 -3.03 19.31
CA ALA A 20 -13.71 -2.53 20.44
C ALA A 20 -13.93 -3.29 21.76
N GLU A 21 -14.17 -4.59 21.65
CA GLU A 21 -14.42 -5.48 22.79
C GLU A 21 -13.60 -6.77 22.63
N GLU A 22 -13.10 -7.30 23.74
CA GLU A 22 -12.49 -8.63 23.76
C GLU A 22 -13.49 -9.70 23.32
N LEU A 23 -12.97 -10.78 22.72
CA LEU A 23 -13.76 -11.98 22.48
C LEU A 23 -14.05 -12.65 23.82
N GLU A 24 -15.23 -13.26 23.92
CA GLU A 24 -15.63 -14.01 25.10
C GLU A 24 -15.60 -15.51 24.81
N ASN A 25 -15.62 -16.33 25.87
CA ASN A 25 -15.78 -17.79 25.77
C ASN A 25 -14.73 -18.50 24.89
N HIS A 26 -13.45 -18.09 24.98
CA HIS A 26 -12.36 -18.71 24.26
C HIS A 26 -11.25 -19.22 25.19
N SER A 27 -10.37 -20.07 24.65
CA SER A 27 -9.16 -20.58 25.32
C SER A 27 -7.86 -19.99 24.74
N ILE A 28 -7.95 -18.93 23.92
CA ILE A 28 -6.79 -18.25 23.33
C ILE A 28 -5.84 -17.76 24.44
N PRO A 29 -4.54 -18.11 24.40
CA PRO A 29 -3.55 -17.61 25.35
C PRO A 29 -3.44 -16.09 25.38
N LYS A 30 -3.25 -15.49 26.56
CA LYS A 30 -3.16 -14.03 26.77
C LYS A 30 -2.06 -13.31 25.98
N ILE A 31 -1.05 -14.04 25.50
CA ILE A 31 0.01 -13.50 24.63
C ILE A 31 -0.50 -13.16 23.22
N TYR A 32 -1.65 -13.69 22.83
CA TYR A 32 -2.30 -13.41 21.55
C TYR A 32 -3.53 -12.53 21.77
N GLY A 33 -3.72 -11.54 20.90
CA GLY A 33 -4.91 -10.70 20.93
C GLY A 33 -6.16 -11.50 20.55
N ALA A 34 -7.23 -11.34 21.32
CA ALA A 34 -8.53 -11.95 21.06
C ALA A 34 -9.62 -10.86 21.15
N VAL A 35 -9.87 -10.17 20.04
CA VAL A 35 -10.74 -8.99 19.99
C VAL A 35 -11.70 -9.11 18.82
N LYS A 36 -12.94 -8.65 19.00
CA LYS A 36 -13.95 -8.60 17.93
C LYS A 36 -13.47 -7.71 16.77
N PRO A 37 -13.93 -7.94 15.52
CA PRO A 37 -13.74 -6.99 14.43
C PRO A 37 -14.14 -5.58 14.86
N THR A 38 -13.22 -4.64 14.71
CA THR A 38 -13.32 -3.29 15.26
C THR A 38 -13.15 -2.25 14.16
N ALA A 39 -14.00 -1.24 14.17
CA ALA A 39 -13.85 -0.06 13.33
C ALA A 39 -14.05 1.21 14.15
N ILE A 40 -13.11 2.15 14.02
CA ILE A 40 -13.16 3.47 14.66
C ILE A 40 -13.31 4.52 13.57
N PHE A 41 -14.36 5.34 13.68
CA PHE A 41 -14.52 6.51 12.83
C PHE A 41 -13.65 7.65 13.36
N VAL A 42 -12.92 8.31 12.47
CA VAL A 42 -12.15 9.53 12.74
C VAL A 42 -12.49 10.56 11.64
N PRO A 43 -12.99 11.76 11.98
CA PRO A 43 -13.26 12.80 10.98
C PRO A 43 -12.01 13.12 10.14
N LEU A 44 -12.16 13.32 8.83
CA LEU A 44 -11.02 13.55 7.94
C LEU A 44 -10.21 14.77 8.36
N GLU A 45 -10.89 15.85 8.79
CA GLU A 45 -10.27 17.07 9.28
C GLU A 45 -9.32 16.82 10.48
N GLU A 46 -9.61 15.83 11.32
CA GLU A 46 -8.78 15.43 12.45
C GLU A 46 -7.75 14.37 12.06
N PHE A 47 -8.11 13.47 11.14
CA PHE A 47 -7.23 12.44 10.57
C PHE A 47 -5.96 13.08 10.00
N VAL A 48 -6.11 14.15 9.21
CA VAL A 48 -5.00 14.73 8.45
C VAL A 48 -4.09 15.62 9.30
N LYS A 49 -4.46 15.94 10.54
CA LYS A 49 -3.63 16.75 11.43
C LYS A 49 -2.33 16.04 11.78
N THR A 50 -1.22 16.78 11.79
CA THR A 50 0.13 16.23 12.01
C THR A 50 0.22 15.46 13.34
N GLU A 51 -0.39 15.98 14.40
CA GLU A 51 -0.40 15.39 15.75
C GLU A 51 -1.19 14.07 15.85
N ASN A 52 -2.14 13.83 14.95
CA ASN A 52 -2.97 12.61 14.94
C ASN A 52 -2.54 11.62 13.87
N PHE A 53 -1.89 12.08 12.80
CA PHE A 53 -1.68 11.30 11.59
C PHE A 53 -0.91 10.00 11.85
N GLU A 54 0.17 10.04 12.63
CA GLU A 54 0.94 8.85 12.99
C GLU A 54 0.07 7.84 13.77
N LEU A 55 -0.68 8.31 14.75
CA LEU A 55 -1.59 7.46 15.52
C LEU A 55 -2.64 6.82 14.60
N VAL A 56 -3.26 7.60 13.71
CA VAL A 56 -4.34 7.13 12.83
C VAL A 56 -3.84 6.17 11.75
N THR A 57 -2.61 6.34 11.27
CA THR A 57 -2.00 5.53 10.21
C THR A 57 -1.09 4.41 10.72
N THR A 58 -0.99 4.24 12.04
CA THR A 58 -0.25 3.12 12.64
C THR A 58 -0.87 1.80 12.21
N GLU A 59 -0.05 0.90 11.65
CA GLU A 59 -0.51 -0.45 11.31
C GLU A 59 -0.86 -1.24 12.56
N ILE A 60 -2.13 -1.66 12.65
CA ILE A 60 -2.60 -2.62 13.64
C ILE A 60 -2.81 -3.95 12.96
N PHE A 61 -1.87 -4.88 13.17
CA PHE A 61 -1.90 -6.21 12.57
C PHE A 61 -2.91 -7.15 13.29
N GLY A 62 -4.19 -6.81 13.18
CA GLY A 62 -5.32 -7.48 13.82
C GLY A 62 -6.66 -7.08 13.18
N PRO A 63 -7.80 -7.52 13.74
CA PRO A 63 -9.12 -7.27 13.16
C PRO A 63 -9.61 -5.84 13.46
N PHE A 64 -8.91 -4.85 12.92
CA PHE A 64 -9.08 -3.42 13.21
C PHE A 64 -9.00 -2.58 11.93
N GLN A 65 -9.80 -1.51 11.84
CA GLN A 65 -9.70 -0.53 10.78
C GLN A 65 -10.12 0.87 11.23
N ILE A 66 -9.62 1.89 10.54
CA ILE A 66 -10.12 3.26 10.63
C ILE A 66 -11.14 3.51 9.52
N LEU A 67 -12.21 4.21 9.86
CA LEU A 67 -13.17 4.76 8.92
C LEU A 67 -13.07 6.28 8.94
N THR A 68 -13.24 6.90 7.78
CA THR A 68 -13.42 8.34 7.65
C THR A 68 -14.42 8.61 6.54
N GLU A 69 -14.83 9.86 6.38
CA GLU A 69 -15.71 10.29 5.30
C GLU A 69 -15.16 11.55 4.65
N TYR A 70 -15.48 11.73 3.38
CA TYR A 70 -15.07 12.90 2.61
C TYR A 70 -16.16 13.24 1.60
N ASN A 71 -16.29 14.52 1.26
CA ASN A 71 -17.13 14.99 0.17
C ASN A 71 -16.31 15.29 -1.10
N ASP A 72 -16.99 15.65 -2.19
CA ASP A 72 -16.34 15.89 -3.50
C ASP A 72 -15.22 16.94 -3.45
N ASN A 73 -15.30 17.93 -2.56
CA ASN A 73 -14.29 18.97 -2.42
C ASN A 73 -13.09 18.55 -1.55
N GLU A 74 -13.18 17.41 -0.87
CA GLU A 74 -12.19 16.91 0.08
C GLU A 74 -11.30 15.81 -0.51
N LEU A 75 -11.55 15.37 -1.75
CA LEU A 75 -10.70 14.40 -2.44
C LEU A 75 -9.20 14.80 -2.42
N PRO A 76 -8.81 16.07 -2.63
CA PRO A 76 -7.40 16.46 -2.52
C PRO A 76 -6.79 16.20 -1.14
N GLN A 77 -7.57 16.31 -0.06
CA GLN A 77 -7.10 16.02 1.29
C GLN A 77 -6.89 14.51 1.50
N VAL A 78 -7.77 13.69 0.94
CA VAL A 78 -7.62 12.22 0.93
C VAL A 78 -6.34 11.82 0.19
N LEU A 79 -6.13 12.35 -1.03
CA LEU A 79 -4.92 12.06 -1.81
C LEU A 79 -3.65 12.52 -1.09
N GLY A 80 -3.67 13.71 -0.49
CA GLY A 80 -2.55 14.19 0.33
C GLY A 80 -2.29 13.33 1.57
N ALA A 81 -3.32 12.74 2.17
CA ALA A 81 -3.17 11.79 3.27
C ALA A 81 -2.55 10.46 2.80
N LEU A 82 -2.96 9.94 1.65
CA LEU A 82 -2.42 8.70 1.08
C LEU A 82 -0.94 8.86 0.68
N GLU A 83 -0.57 10.01 0.11
CA GLU A 83 0.83 10.33 -0.23
C GLU A 83 1.74 10.43 1.02
N ARG A 84 1.20 10.90 2.15
CA ARG A 84 1.95 11.03 3.41
C ARG A 84 2.21 9.70 4.12
N MET A 85 1.58 8.60 3.71
CA MET A 85 1.83 7.29 4.30
C MET A 85 3.22 6.77 3.91
N ASN A 86 3.89 6.04 4.81
CA ASN A 86 5.23 5.50 4.53
C ASN A 86 5.21 4.15 3.82
N ALA A 87 4.06 3.47 3.73
CA ALA A 87 3.93 2.12 3.21
C ALA A 87 2.93 2.09 2.06
N HIS A 88 3.37 1.53 0.91
CA HIS A 88 2.62 1.56 -0.34
C HIS A 88 2.42 0.15 -0.92
N LEU A 89 1.82 -0.75 -0.12
CA LEU A 89 1.62 -2.15 -0.51
C LEU A 89 0.38 -2.33 -1.41
N THR A 90 -0.82 -2.28 -0.83
CA THR A 90 -2.08 -2.54 -1.55
C THR A 90 -3.07 -1.39 -1.39
N ALA A 91 -3.90 -1.13 -2.39
CA ALA A 91 -5.01 -0.17 -2.30
C ALA A 91 -6.22 -0.63 -3.11
N ALA A 92 -7.38 -0.03 -2.85
CA ALA A 92 -8.62 -0.27 -3.60
C ALA A 92 -9.36 1.04 -3.88
N VAL A 93 -9.70 1.28 -5.15
CA VAL A 93 -10.54 2.39 -5.59
C VAL A 93 -11.88 1.84 -6.05
N VAL A 94 -12.89 1.89 -5.17
CA VAL A 94 -14.22 1.31 -5.41
C VAL A 94 -15.10 2.32 -6.14
N SER A 95 -14.96 2.41 -7.46
CA SER A 95 -15.79 3.24 -8.32
C SER A 95 -15.82 2.68 -9.74
N ASN A 96 -16.90 2.97 -10.49
CA ASN A 96 -16.97 2.72 -11.93
C ASN A 96 -16.84 4.00 -12.78
N ASP A 97 -16.74 5.17 -12.14
CA ASP A 97 -16.44 6.43 -12.83
C ASP A 97 -14.97 6.45 -13.25
N GLN A 98 -14.75 6.46 -14.57
CA GLN A 98 -13.39 6.40 -15.14
C GLN A 98 -12.59 7.67 -14.90
N ASN A 99 -13.23 8.84 -14.80
CA ASN A 99 -12.54 10.09 -14.52
C ASN A 99 -12.03 10.09 -13.09
N PHE A 100 -12.89 9.75 -12.14
CA PHE A 100 -12.52 9.61 -10.73
C PHE A 100 -11.42 8.54 -10.54
N VAL A 101 -11.58 7.37 -11.15
CA VAL A 101 -10.56 6.30 -11.05
C VAL A 101 -9.22 6.77 -11.61
N SER A 102 -9.21 7.44 -12.77
CA SER A 102 -7.97 7.95 -13.36
C SER A 102 -7.30 9.02 -12.48
N GLU A 103 -8.10 9.93 -11.92
CA GLU A 103 -7.61 10.95 -10.99
C GLU A 103 -6.92 10.31 -9.78
N VAL A 104 -7.57 9.37 -9.09
CA VAL A 104 -7.00 8.70 -7.91
C VAL A 104 -5.77 7.85 -8.28
N LEU A 105 -5.83 7.07 -9.36
CA LEU A 105 -4.71 6.20 -9.76
C LEU A 105 -3.48 6.99 -10.22
N SER A 106 -3.66 8.18 -10.79
CA SER A 106 -2.54 9.05 -11.19
C SER A 106 -1.88 9.79 -10.02
N ALA A 107 -2.54 9.84 -8.85
CA ALA A 107 -2.10 10.57 -7.67
C ALA A 107 -1.78 9.65 -6.47
N THR A 108 -1.66 8.34 -6.67
CA THR A 108 -1.35 7.35 -5.62
C THR A 108 -0.30 6.34 -6.09
N VAL A 109 0.38 5.69 -5.14
CA VAL A 109 1.63 4.95 -5.43
C VAL A 109 1.63 3.48 -4.98
N ASN A 110 0.54 2.94 -4.41
CA ASN A 110 0.51 1.56 -3.91
C ASN A 110 0.82 0.55 -5.03
N GLY A 111 1.79 -0.33 -4.78
CA GLY A 111 2.33 -1.24 -5.79
C GLY A 111 1.33 -2.28 -6.31
N THR A 112 0.28 -2.59 -5.55
CA THR A 112 -0.82 -3.46 -5.98
C THR A 112 -2.17 -2.78 -5.72
N THR A 113 -2.65 -2.00 -6.69
CA THR A 113 -3.92 -1.27 -6.57
C THR A 113 -5.01 -1.92 -7.42
N TYR A 114 -6.16 -2.19 -6.82
CA TYR A 114 -7.37 -2.66 -7.51
C TYR A 114 -8.31 -1.49 -7.74
N SER A 115 -8.88 -1.38 -8.94
CA SER A 115 -9.90 -0.37 -9.26
C SER A 115 -11.14 -1.00 -9.88
N GLY A 116 -12.29 -0.35 -9.72
CA GLY A 116 -13.60 -0.84 -10.17
C GLY A 116 -14.57 -1.09 -9.02
N ILE A 117 -15.86 -1.23 -9.30
CA ILE A 117 -16.91 -1.45 -8.27
C ILE A 117 -16.72 -2.73 -7.43
N ARG A 118 -15.83 -3.64 -7.86
CA ARG A 118 -15.47 -4.87 -7.14
C ARG A 118 -14.01 -4.87 -6.64
N ALA A 119 -13.38 -3.70 -6.56
CA ALA A 119 -12.04 -3.56 -6.01
C ALA A 119 -11.96 -4.07 -4.57
N ARG A 120 -10.77 -4.55 -4.19
CA ARG A 120 -10.46 -5.14 -2.88
C ARG A 120 -8.99 -4.88 -2.55
N THR A 121 -8.58 -5.02 -1.31
CA THR A 121 -7.17 -4.82 -0.90
C THR A 121 -6.40 -6.12 -0.67
N THR A 122 -7.09 -7.25 -0.54
CA THR A 122 -6.50 -8.56 -0.20
C THR A 122 -6.71 -9.61 -1.28
N GLY A 123 -5.96 -10.72 -1.18
CA GLY A 123 -6.14 -11.87 -2.06
C GLY A 123 -5.67 -11.59 -3.49
N ALA A 124 -4.41 -11.17 -3.64
CA ALA A 124 -3.71 -11.15 -4.92
C ALA A 124 -3.31 -12.57 -5.33
N PRO A 125 -3.92 -13.17 -6.37
CA PRO A 125 -3.50 -14.46 -6.90
C PRO A 125 -2.18 -14.37 -7.68
N GLN A 126 -1.60 -15.52 -7.98
CA GLN A 126 -0.32 -15.67 -8.67
C GLN A 126 -0.29 -15.15 -10.13
N ASN A 127 -1.45 -14.92 -10.73
CA ASN A 127 -1.55 -14.50 -12.14
C ASN A 127 -1.29 -13.01 -12.37
N HIS A 128 -1.01 -12.24 -11.31
CA HIS A 128 -0.52 -10.87 -11.42
C HIS A 128 0.44 -10.53 -10.27
N TRP A 129 1.08 -9.37 -10.35
CA TRP A 129 2.01 -8.88 -9.34
C TRP A 129 1.35 -8.72 -7.96
N PHE A 130 2.10 -9.05 -6.92
CA PHE A 130 1.87 -8.57 -5.55
C PHE A 130 3.21 -8.08 -4.99
N GLY A 131 3.20 -6.87 -4.44
CA GLY A 131 4.38 -6.23 -3.88
C GLY A 131 4.18 -4.71 -3.76
N PRO A 132 5.02 -4.04 -2.97
CA PRO A 132 4.97 -2.59 -2.83
C PRO A 132 5.57 -1.88 -4.06
N ALA A 133 5.43 -0.56 -4.11
CA ALA A 133 6.14 0.33 -5.03
C ALA A 133 6.71 1.54 -4.28
N GLY A 134 7.46 2.39 -4.97
CA GLY A 134 8.14 3.55 -4.37
C GLY A 134 9.45 3.22 -3.63
N ASP A 135 9.88 1.95 -3.63
CA ASP A 135 11.11 1.49 -2.96
C ASP A 135 11.96 0.66 -3.94
N PRO A 136 13.24 1.03 -4.20
CA PRO A 136 14.13 0.25 -5.07
C PRO A 136 14.44 -1.16 -4.51
N CYS A 137 14.21 -1.39 -3.23
CA CYS A 137 14.37 -2.69 -2.56
C CYS A 137 13.07 -3.52 -2.57
N ALA A 138 11.99 -3.03 -3.20
CA ALA A 138 10.69 -3.70 -3.20
C ALA A 138 10.76 -5.11 -3.81
N GLY A 139 10.33 -6.10 -3.03
CA GLY A 139 10.16 -7.47 -3.49
C GLY A 139 8.78 -7.68 -4.12
N GLY A 140 8.76 -8.33 -5.28
CA GLY A 140 7.54 -8.90 -5.87
C GLY A 140 7.40 -10.39 -5.61
N ILE A 141 6.20 -10.94 -5.79
CA ILE A 141 5.96 -12.38 -5.73
C ILE A 141 4.95 -12.86 -6.78
N GLY A 142 5.04 -14.15 -7.16
CA GLY A 142 4.05 -14.86 -7.98
C GLY A 142 4.37 -14.89 -9.47
N THR A 143 4.58 -13.74 -10.11
CA THR A 143 4.74 -13.65 -11.58
C THR A 143 6.15 -13.99 -12.07
N PRO A 144 6.33 -14.31 -13.37
CA PRO A 144 7.66 -14.44 -13.98
C PRO A 144 8.51 -13.17 -13.80
N GLU A 145 7.91 -11.99 -13.88
CA GLU A 145 8.57 -10.69 -13.69
C GLU A 145 9.09 -10.54 -12.27
N ALA A 146 8.26 -10.86 -11.26
CA ALA A 146 8.68 -10.85 -9.86
C ALA A 146 9.87 -11.79 -9.61
N ILE A 147 9.84 -12.99 -10.18
CA ILE A 147 10.94 -13.95 -10.05
C ILE A 147 12.23 -13.39 -10.69
N LYS A 148 12.16 -12.89 -11.93
CA LYS A 148 13.33 -12.30 -12.62
C LYS A 148 13.90 -11.10 -11.84
N LEU A 149 13.03 -10.25 -11.30
CA LEU A 149 13.43 -9.07 -10.55
C LEU A 149 14.12 -9.43 -9.23
N VAL A 150 13.52 -10.32 -8.43
CA VAL A 150 13.97 -10.62 -7.07
C VAL A 150 15.13 -11.61 -7.05
N TRP A 151 15.16 -12.56 -7.98
CA TRP A 151 16.08 -13.71 -7.96
C TRP A 151 17.09 -13.74 -9.11
N SER A 152 17.20 -12.67 -9.89
CA SER A 152 18.23 -12.56 -10.91
C SER A 152 18.81 -11.15 -10.97
N CYS A 153 19.87 -10.98 -11.74
CA CYS A 153 20.42 -9.67 -12.05
C CYS A 153 20.82 -9.62 -13.52
N HIS A 154 20.85 -8.42 -14.08
CA HIS A 154 21.34 -8.23 -15.44
C HIS A 154 22.86 -8.45 -15.50
N ARG A 155 23.32 -9.20 -16.49
CA ARG A 155 24.74 -9.39 -16.80
C ARG A 155 24.91 -9.33 -18.32
N GLU A 156 25.44 -8.22 -18.81
CA GLU A 156 25.79 -8.07 -20.21
C GLU A 156 27.09 -8.84 -20.51
N ILE A 157 27.10 -9.64 -21.58
CA ILE A 157 28.26 -10.39 -22.03
C ILE A 157 28.52 -10.07 -23.51
N ILE A 158 29.62 -9.39 -23.77
CA ILE A 158 30.01 -8.96 -25.13
C ILE A 158 31.12 -9.87 -25.63
N HIS A 159 30.87 -10.54 -26.75
CA HIS A 159 31.85 -11.37 -27.44
C HIS A 159 32.37 -10.64 -28.67
N ASP A 160 33.64 -10.27 -28.64
CA ASP A 160 34.37 -9.78 -29.82
C ASP A 160 35.53 -10.72 -30.11
N VAL A 161 35.24 -11.77 -30.86
CA VAL A 161 36.17 -12.88 -31.13
C VAL A 161 36.88 -12.73 -32.49
N GLY A 162 36.57 -11.67 -33.23
CA GLY A 162 37.14 -11.41 -34.55
C GLY A 162 36.76 -12.46 -35.61
N PRO A 163 37.61 -12.67 -36.64
CA PRO A 163 38.94 -12.06 -36.81
C PRO A 163 38.86 -10.56 -37.13
N VAL A 164 39.96 -9.85 -36.88
CA VAL A 164 40.12 -8.46 -37.35
C VAL A 164 40.04 -8.46 -38.88
N PRO A 165 39.24 -7.57 -39.50
CA PRO A 165 39.18 -7.46 -40.95
C PRO A 165 40.58 -7.19 -41.54
N ALA A 166 40.93 -7.86 -42.65
CA ALA A 166 42.24 -7.73 -43.29
C ALA A 166 42.58 -6.30 -43.75
N ASN A 167 41.55 -5.45 -43.92
CA ASN A 167 41.66 -4.05 -44.31
C ASN A 167 41.47 -3.08 -43.14
N TRP A 168 41.41 -3.56 -41.90
CA TRP A 168 41.36 -2.68 -40.74
C TRP A 168 42.69 -1.94 -40.61
N SER A 169 42.63 -0.61 -40.63
CA SER A 169 43.76 0.27 -40.33
C SER A 169 43.41 1.17 -39.15
N ILE A 170 44.44 1.71 -38.50
CA ILE A 170 44.27 2.65 -37.37
C ILE A 170 43.44 3.85 -37.85
N PRO A 171 42.29 4.15 -37.23
CA PRO A 171 41.48 5.31 -37.59
C PRO A 171 42.13 6.63 -37.13
N GLU A 172 41.74 7.76 -37.74
CA GLU A 172 42.09 9.08 -37.21
C GLU A 172 41.53 9.27 -35.79
N ALA A 173 42.24 10.02 -34.96
CA ALA A 173 41.79 10.30 -33.59
C ALA A 173 40.46 11.05 -33.61
N THR A 174 39.47 10.51 -32.90
CA THR A 174 38.15 11.11 -32.69
C THR A 174 38.11 11.96 -31.44
#